data_AF-A0A3S5IT60-F1
#
_entry.id   AF-A0A3S5IT60-F1
#
_cell.length_a   1.000
_cell.length_b   1.000
_cell.length_c   1.000
_cell.angle_alpha   90.00
_cell.angle_beta   90.00
_cell.angle_gamma   90.00
#
_symmetry.space_group_name_H-M   'P 1'
#
loop_
_entity.id
_entity.type
_entity.pdbx_description
1 polymer ?
#
loop_
_entity_poly.entity_id
_entity_poly.type
_entity_poly.pdbx_seq_one_letter_code
_entity_poly.pdbx_strand_id
1 'polypeptide(L)'
;MGATVTAQETETAEAAVFDGVVPLDRKAFGKIPQLTFCPDCGRLFDVFTRPRRCRVCGEALCKRCCLLCRNWKWRPICAYCMDSCLCNYAQRTCGDSFDEAHRNKLRWQQQGKKTSSCEILRSFFINAIDAQD
;
A
#
# COMPACT_ATOMS: atom_id res chain seq x y z
N MET A 1 2.55 -31.94 1.07
CA MET A 1 2.55 -31.67 -0.39
C MET A 1 2.50 -30.17 -0.55
N GLY A 2 3.65 -29.52 -0.79
CA GLY A 2 3.71 -28.07 -0.96
C GLY A 2 3.43 -27.71 -2.41
N ALA A 3 2.44 -26.85 -2.65
CA ALA A 3 2.21 -26.30 -3.98
C ALA A 3 3.31 -25.28 -4.29
N THR A 4 4.13 -25.56 -5.30
CA THR A 4 5.09 -24.58 -5.82
C THR A 4 4.33 -23.56 -6.65
N VAL A 5 4.11 -22.37 -6.10
CA VAL A 5 3.58 -21.22 -6.84
C VAL A 5 4.68 -20.72 -7.78
N THR A 6 4.35 -20.56 -9.05
CA THR A 6 5.31 -20.10 -10.06
C THR A 6 5.43 -18.57 -10.01
N ALA A 7 6.62 -18.01 -10.29
CA ALA A 7 6.85 -16.56 -10.26
C ALA A 7 5.84 -15.75 -11.13
N GLN A 8 5.30 -16.37 -12.17
CA GLN A 8 4.33 -15.78 -13.09
C GLN A 8 2.94 -15.56 -12.44
N GLU A 9 2.56 -16.38 -11.47
CA GLU A 9 1.31 -16.22 -10.70
C GLU A 9 1.41 -15.06 -9.69
N THR A 10 2.60 -14.79 -9.17
CA THR A 10 2.81 -13.65 -8.25
C THR A 10 2.71 -12.31 -8.97
N GLU A 11 3.15 -12.24 -10.24
CA GLU A 11 3.10 -11.02 -11.03
C GLU A 11 1.66 -10.59 -11.35
N THR A 12 0.81 -11.57 -11.63
CA THR A 12 -0.62 -11.39 -11.93
C THR A 12 -1.43 -11.02 -10.69
N ALA A 13 -1.11 -11.58 -9.52
CA ALA A 13 -1.78 -11.23 -8.27
C ALA A 13 -1.58 -9.74 -7.88
N GLU A 14 -0.35 -9.22 -7.98
CA GLU A 14 -0.11 -7.80 -7.67
C GLU A 14 -0.80 -6.86 -8.67
N ALA A 15 -0.81 -7.21 -9.97
CA ALA A 15 -1.51 -6.42 -10.98
C ALA A 15 -3.02 -6.36 -10.69
N ALA A 16 -3.61 -7.47 -10.23
CA ALA A 16 -5.02 -7.54 -9.87
C ALA A 16 -5.37 -6.69 -8.63
N VAL A 17 -4.45 -6.53 -7.67
CA VAL A 17 -4.67 -5.69 -6.48
C VAL A 17 -5.02 -4.25 -6.86
N PHE A 18 -4.36 -3.74 -7.89
CA PHE A 18 -4.55 -2.37 -8.35
C PHE A 18 -5.43 -2.24 -9.58
N ASP A 19 -6.06 -3.33 -10.01
CA ASP A 19 -6.99 -3.28 -11.13
C ASP A 19 -8.15 -2.32 -10.81
N GLY A 20 -8.47 -1.42 -11.75
CA GLY A 20 -9.41 -0.32 -11.58
C GLY A 20 -8.85 0.94 -10.88
N VAL A 21 -7.64 0.92 -10.32
CA VAL A 21 -7.01 2.12 -9.75
C VAL A 21 -6.32 2.90 -10.86
N VAL A 22 -6.81 4.11 -11.15
CA VAL A 22 -6.18 4.99 -12.15
C VAL A 22 -5.08 5.82 -11.45
N PRO A 23 -3.80 5.63 -11.78
CA PRO A 23 -2.74 6.43 -11.19
C PRO A 23 -2.87 7.89 -11.63
N LEU A 24 -2.66 8.82 -10.69
CA LEU A 24 -2.52 10.23 -10.99
C LEU A 24 -1.35 10.47 -11.94
N ASP A 25 -1.66 11.24 -13.00
CA ASP A 25 -0.66 11.76 -13.92
C ASP A 25 0.30 12.68 -13.17
N ARG A 26 1.58 12.67 -13.58
CA ARG A 26 2.61 13.58 -13.06
C ARG A 26 2.20 15.05 -13.22
N LYS A 27 1.40 15.39 -14.24
CA LYS A 27 0.87 16.75 -14.46
C LYS A 27 -0.11 17.19 -13.37
N ALA A 28 -0.83 16.27 -12.73
CA ALA A 28 -1.79 16.58 -11.68
C ALA A 28 -1.11 17.04 -10.38
N PHE A 29 0.15 16.68 -10.17
CA PHE A 29 0.90 16.99 -8.96
C PHE A 29 1.15 18.48 -8.73
N GLY A 30 1.21 19.30 -9.80
CA GLY A 30 1.36 20.75 -9.65
C GLY A 30 0.23 21.41 -8.86
N LYS A 31 -0.94 20.77 -8.78
CA LYS A 31 -2.14 21.31 -8.11
C LYS A 31 -2.26 20.91 -6.64
N ILE A 32 -1.43 19.98 -6.16
CA ILE A 32 -1.52 19.45 -4.80
C ILE A 32 -0.57 20.25 -3.90
N PRO A 33 -1.05 20.76 -2.75
CA PRO A 33 -0.24 21.51 -1.81
C PRO A 33 1.03 20.76 -1.43
N GLN A 34 2.16 21.46 -1.45
CA GLN A 34 3.42 20.91 -0.97
C GLN A 34 3.43 21.02 0.54
N LEU A 35 3.24 19.90 1.24
CA LEU A 35 3.44 19.85 2.68
C LEU A 35 4.94 19.91 2.98
N THR A 36 5.31 20.54 4.10
CA THR A 36 6.67 20.58 4.61
C THR A 36 6.98 19.40 5.54
N PHE A 37 6.02 18.51 5.79
CA PHE A 37 6.17 17.32 6.62
C PHE A 37 5.39 16.13 6.05
N CYS A 38 5.80 14.92 6.44
CA CYS A 38 5.12 13.68 6.08
C CYS A 38 3.86 13.50 6.95
N PRO A 39 2.67 13.32 6.37
CA PRO A 39 1.43 13.19 7.15
C PRO A 39 1.41 11.94 8.03
N ASP A 40 2.01 10.84 7.59
CA ASP A 40 2.01 9.57 8.33
C ASP A 40 2.91 9.57 9.60
N CYS A 41 4.07 10.23 9.54
CA CYS A 41 5.06 10.16 10.63
C CYS A 41 5.45 11.52 11.22
N GLY A 42 4.91 12.62 10.71
CA GLY A 42 5.22 13.98 11.16
C GLY A 42 6.63 14.49 10.81
N ARG A 43 7.49 13.67 10.17
CA ARG A 43 8.86 14.07 9.85
C ARG A 43 8.87 15.21 8.83
N LEU A 44 9.57 16.30 9.14
CA LEU A 44 9.79 17.42 8.23
C LEU A 44 10.59 16.97 6.99
N PHE A 45 10.21 17.50 5.83
CA PHE A 45 10.97 17.38 4.60
C PHE A 45 12.08 18.42 4.60
N ASP A 46 13.33 17.94 4.61
CA ASP A 46 14.53 18.75 4.46
C ASP A 46 15.21 18.47 3.11
N VAL A 47 16.37 19.08 2.88
CA VAL A 47 17.14 18.92 1.63
C VAL A 47 17.55 17.45 1.38
N PHE A 48 17.72 16.66 2.44
CA PHE A 48 18.09 15.24 2.36
C PHE A 48 16.88 14.31 2.21
N THR A 49 15.71 14.76 2.64
CA THR A 49 14.46 13.99 2.69
C THR A 49 13.52 14.47 1.60
N ARG A 50 13.88 14.16 0.34
CA ARG A 50 13.02 14.48 -0.81
C ARG A 50 11.65 13.79 -0.69
N PRO A 51 10.53 14.53 -0.73
CA PRO A 51 9.20 13.94 -0.65
C PRO A 51 8.91 13.09 -1.89
N ARG A 52 8.22 11.96 -1.68
CA ARG A 52 7.71 11.08 -2.73
C ARG A 52 6.20 11.23 -2.78
N ARG A 53 5.62 11.43 -3.95
CA ARG A 53 4.18 11.62 -4.10
C ARG A 53 3.47 10.31 -4.36
N CYS A 54 2.47 9.98 -3.55
CA CYS A 54 1.61 8.82 -3.81
C CYS A 54 0.99 8.93 -5.21
N ARG A 55 1.02 7.86 -6.00
CA ARG A 55 0.39 7.85 -7.33
C ARG A 55 -1.13 7.71 -7.29
N VAL A 56 -1.72 7.47 -6.13
CA VAL A 56 -3.18 7.33 -5.99
C VAL A 56 -3.78 8.63 -5.46
N CYS A 57 -3.37 9.11 -4.28
CA CYS A 57 -3.90 10.36 -3.72
C CYS A 57 -3.06 11.61 -4.03
N GLY A 58 -1.78 11.44 -4.39
CA GLY A 58 -0.89 12.56 -4.73
C GLY A 58 -0.18 13.23 -3.54
N GLU A 59 -0.47 12.79 -2.30
CA GLU A 59 0.16 13.28 -1.09
C GLU A 59 1.67 13.04 -1.06
N ALA A 60 2.40 13.98 -0.45
CA ALA A 60 3.84 13.91 -0.26
C ALA A 60 4.19 13.11 1.01
N LEU A 61 4.93 12.01 0.85
CA LEU A 61 5.38 11.14 1.94
C LEU A 61 6.89 10.99 1.95
N CYS A 62 7.44 10.64 3.11
CA CYS A 62 8.85 10.30 3.20
C CYS A 62 9.13 8.90 2.61
N LYS A 63 10.42 8.61 2.33
CA LYS A 63 10.85 7.29 1.82
C LYS A 63 10.42 6.12 2.72
N ARG A 64 10.25 6.33 4.04
CA ARG A 64 9.89 5.28 4.99
C ARG A 64 8.41 4.91 4.95
N CYS A 65 7.54 5.93 4.87
CA CYS A 65 6.08 5.79 4.84
C CYS A 65 5.54 5.49 3.45
N CYS A 66 6.34 5.74 2.41
CA CYS A 66 5.99 5.39 1.06
C CYS A 66 6.37 3.94 0.75
N LEU A 67 5.41 3.16 0.28
CA LEU A 67 5.61 1.82 -0.25
C LEU A 67 5.93 1.92 -1.76
N LEU A 68 6.86 1.08 -2.22
CA LEU A 68 7.19 0.96 -3.64
C LEU A 68 6.63 -0.37 -4.15
N CYS A 69 5.67 -0.30 -5.06
CA CYS A 69 5.10 -1.49 -5.70
C CYS A 69 5.95 -1.87 -6.92
N ARG A 70 6.45 -3.11 -6.96
CA ARG A 70 7.34 -3.61 -8.04
C ARG A 70 6.61 -3.63 -9.38
N ASN A 71 5.42 -4.23 -9.44
CA ASN A 71 4.69 -4.41 -10.70
C ASN A 71 4.06 -3.13 -11.24
N TRP A 72 4.01 -2.07 -10.43
CA TRP A 72 3.58 -0.74 -10.83
C TRP A 72 4.74 0.17 -11.26
N LYS A 73 5.77 -0.41 -11.89
CA LYS A 73 6.98 0.31 -12.35
C LYS A 73 7.62 1.12 -11.21
N TRP A 74 7.71 0.55 -10.01
CA TRP A 74 8.29 1.19 -8.83
C TRP A 74 7.65 2.53 -8.46
N ARG A 75 6.32 2.61 -8.60
CA ARG A 75 5.58 3.83 -8.29
C ARG A 75 5.32 3.95 -6.78
N PRO A 76 5.57 5.13 -6.20
CA PRO A 76 5.28 5.41 -4.79
C PRO A 76 3.78 5.39 -4.48
N ILE A 77 3.37 4.66 -3.45
CA ILE A 77 2.01 4.63 -2.90
C ILE A 77 2.07 4.84 -1.36
N CYS A 78 1.12 5.56 -0.76
CA CYS A 78 1.04 5.68 0.70
C CYS A 78 0.43 4.42 1.31
N ALA A 79 0.65 4.19 2.60
CA ALA A 79 0.06 3.05 3.30
C ALA A 79 -1.47 3.04 3.20
N TYR A 80 -2.11 4.22 3.33
CA TYR A 80 -3.56 4.33 3.24
C TYR A 80 -4.12 3.88 1.88
N CYS A 81 -3.55 4.38 0.77
CA CYS A 81 -4.00 3.97 -0.56
C CYS A 81 -3.68 2.50 -0.85
N MET A 82 -2.57 1.97 -0.32
CA MET A 82 -2.28 0.54 -0.42
C MET A 82 -3.37 -0.29 0.28
N ASP A 83 -3.73 0.07 1.52
CA ASP A 83 -4.82 -0.57 2.26
C ASP A 83 -6.14 -0.54 1.48
N SER A 84 -6.49 0.61 0.89
CA SER A 84 -7.69 0.72 0.05
C SER A 84 -7.66 -0.22 -1.16
N CYS A 85 -6.50 -0.34 -1.84
CA CYS A 85 -6.36 -1.24 -2.99
C CYS A 85 -6.53 -2.71 -2.56
N LEU A 86 -5.91 -3.10 -1.45
CA LEU A 86 -6.05 -4.45 -0.89
C LEU A 86 -7.49 -4.77 -0.48
N CYS A 87 -8.18 -3.83 0.16
CA CYS A 87 -9.60 -4.00 0.51
C CYS A 87 -10.47 -4.17 -0.75
N ASN A 88 -10.26 -3.35 -1.78
CA ASN A 88 -11.00 -3.47 -3.05
C ASN A 88 -10.71 -4.79 -3.77
N TYR A 89 -9.47 -5.29 -3.69
CA TYR A 89 -9.10 -6.59 -4.24
C TYR A 89 -9.78 -7.75 -3.49
N ALA A 90 -9.75 -7.73 -2.16
CA ALA A 90 -10.40 -8.74 -1.33
C ALA A 90 -11.91 -8.80 -1.61
N GLN A 91 -12.57 -7.64 -1.75
CA GLN A 91 -13.99 -7.57 -2.10
C GLN A 91 -14.31 -8.24 -3.44
N ARG A 92 -13.44 -8.07 -4.44
CA ARG A 92 -13.65 -8.66 -5.78
C ARG A 92 -13.36 -10.15 -5.85
N THR A 93 -12.44 -10.64 -5.01
CA THR A 93 -11.94 -12.02 -5.09
C THR A 93 -12.61 -12.96 -4.10
N CYS A 94 -12.91 -12.50 -2.89
CA CYS A 94 -13.48 -13.35 -1.85
C CYS A 94 -15.01 -13.43 -1.92
N GLY A 95 -15.70 -12.51 -2.61
CA GLY A 95 -17.17 -12.45 -2.61
C GLY A 95 -17.78 -12.19 -1.23
N ASP A 96 -16.94 -11.98 -0.20
CA ASP A 96 -17.35 -11.74 1.16
C ASP A 96 -18.01 -10.37 1.26
N SER A 97 -19.14 -10.34 1.97
CA SER A 97 -19.85 -9.11 2.34
C SER A 97 -18.87 -8.09 2.91
N PHE A 98 -19.00 -6.83 2.46
CA PHE A 98 -18.27 -5.66 2.96
C PHE A 98 -18.16 -5.63 4.50
N ASP A 99 -19.21 -6.12 5.18
CA ASP A 99 -19.29 -6.17 6.63
C ASP A 99 -18.25 -7.10 7.27
N GLU A 100 -17.90 -8.22 6.65
CA GLU A 100 -16.95 -9.19 7.21
C GLU A 100 -15.52 -8.63 7.19
N ALA A 101 -15.10 -8.04 6.06
CA ALA A 101 -13.80 -7.40 5.92
C ALA A 101 -13.66 -6.18 6.86
N HIS A 102 -14.73 -5.37 6.98
CA HIS A 102 -14.75 -4.24 7.90
C HIS A 102 -14.73 -4.67 9.38
N ARG A 103 -15.50 -5.71 9.75
CA ARG A 103 -15.47 -6.31 11.10
C ARG A 103 -14.08 -6.84 11.44
N ASN A 104 -13.42 -7.51 10.50
CA ASN A 104 -12.05 -7.98 10.71
C ASN A 104 -11.12 -6.79 10.93
N LYS A 105 -11.14 -5.76 10.06
CA LYS A 105 -10.32 -4.54 10.23
C LYS A 105 -10.52 -3.86 11.59
N LEU A 106 -11.76 -3.72 12.05
CA LEU A 106 -12.06 -3.17 13.37
C LEU A 106 -11.53 -4.06 14.50
N ARG A 107 -11.66 -5.38 14.37
CA ARG A 107 -11.10 -6.35 15.33
C ARG A 107 -9.57 -6.22 15.41
N TRP A 108 -8.90 -6.02 14.28
CA TRP A 108 -7.46 -5.77 14.23
C TRP A 108 -7.05 -4.44 14.86
N GLN A 109 -7.79 -3.35 14.61
CA GLN A 109 -7.53 -2.05 15.24
C GLN A 109 -7.71 -2.10 16.77
N GLN A 110 -8.68 -2.87 17.26
CA GLN A 110 -8.94 -3.04 18.69
C GLN A 110 -7.89 -3.92 19.39
N GLN A 111 -7.20 -4.81 18.68
CA GLN A 111 -6.15 -5.68 19.25
C GLN A 111 -4.81 -4.97 19.55
N GLY A 112 -4.75 -3.64 19.42
CA GLY A 112 -3.89 -2.83 20.29
C GLY A 112 -2.37 -2.98 20.13
N LYS A 113 -1.86 -3.48 19.00
CA LYS A 113 -0.44 -3.34 18.69
C LYS A 113 -0.25 -2.11 17.82
N LYS A 114 0.33 -1.05 18.40
CA LYS A 114 0.86 0.14 17.70
C LYS A 114 2.05 -0.20 16.80
N THR A 115 1.98 -1.28 16.04
CA THR A 115 2.86 -1.45 14.88
C THR A 115 2.32 -0.50 13.82
N SER A 116 3.17 0.38 13.29
CA SER A 116 2.73 1.27 12.22
C SER A 116 2.07 0.45 11.12
N SER A 117 1.00 0.95 10.49
CA SER A 117 0.35 0.27 9.36
C SER A 117 1.35 -0.16 8.28
N CYS A 118 2.48 0.57 8.15
CA CYS A 118 3.61 0.19 7.31
C CYS A 118 4.33 -1.10 7.71
N GLU A 119 4.43 -1.47 8.99
CA GLU A 119 5.12 -2.69 9.46
C GLU A 119 4.27 -3.93 9.22
N ILE A 120 2.96 -3.86 9.42
CA ILE A 120 2.06 -5.00 9.20
C ILE A 120 1.95 -5.31 7.71
N LEU A 121 1.70 -4.29 6.86
CA LEU A 121 1.65 -4.51 5.41
C LEU A 121 3.01 -4.91 4.85
N ARG A 122 4.11 -4.37 5.39
CA ARG A 122 5.44 -4.90 5.09
C ARG A 122 5.54 -6.35 5.51
N SER A 123 5.11 -6.76 6.70
CA SER A 123 5.22 -8.15 7.13
C SER A 123 4.27 -9.08 6.37
N PHE A 124 3.11 -8.62 5.91
CA PHE A 124 2.24 -9.43 5.06
C PHE A 124 2.82 -9.57 3.66
N PHE A 125 3.33 -8.51 3.04
CA PHE A 125 3.98 -8.62 1.74
C PHE A 125 5.34 -9.30 1.83
N ILE A 126 6.17 -8.98 2.82
CA ILE A 126 7.49 -9.60 3.03
C ILE A 126 7.30 -11.06 3.46
N ASN A 127 6.45 -11.41 4.43
CA ASN A 127 6.30 -12.81 4.85
C ASN A 127 5.44 -13.65 3.89
N ALA A 128 4.47 -13.08 3.15
CA ALA A 128 3.80 -13.85 2.09
C ALA A 128 4.73 -14.09 0.87
N ILE A 129 5.84 -13.35 0.78
CA ILE A 129 6.87 -13.50 -0.25
C ILE A 129 8.07 -14.33 0.28
N ASP A 130 8.45 -14.19 1.56
CA ASP A 130 9.60 -14.84 2.21
C ASP A 130 9.24 -16.18 2.89
N ALA A 131 7.96 -16.55 3.02
CA ALA A 131 7.57 -17.91 3.41
C ALA A 131 7.79 -18.95 2.28
N GLN A 132 8.63 -18.63 1.29
CA GLN A 132 8.99 -19.46 0.14
C GLN A 132 10.51 -19.74 0.06
N ASP A 133 11.23 -19.73 1.18
CA ASP A 133 12.55 -20.35 1.31
C ASP A 133 12.49 -21.62 2.18
#